data_AF-A0A7C4KI81-F1
#
_entry.id   AF-A0A7C4KI81-F1
#
_cell.length_a   1.000
_cell.length_b   1.000
_cell.length_c   1.000
_cell.angle_alpha   90.00
_cell.angle_beta   90.00
_cell.angle_gamma   90.00
#
_symmetry.space_group_name_H-M   'P 1'
#
loop_
_entity.id
_entity.type
_entity.pdbx_description
1 polymer ?
#
loop_
_entity_poly.entity_id
_entity_poly.type
_entity_poly.pdbx_seq_one_letter_code
_entity_poly.pdbx_strand_id
1 'polypeptide(L)' 'MPNLPTPLVIGIAGGTGSGKTTVVDTILKRVGRGRIACLPHDAYYRDLS' A
#
# COMPACT_ATOMS: atom_id res chain seq x y z
N MET A 1 0.16 10.19 28.59
CA MET A 1 -0.44 9.71 27.33
C MET A 1 0.55 8.75 26.69
N PRO A 2 0.15 7.52 26.30
CA PRO A 2 1.09 6.62 25.65
C PRO A 2 1.57 7.25 24.34
N ASN A 3 2.88 7.21 24.11
CA ASN A 3 3.48 7.60 22.84
C ASN A 3 3.08 6.54 21.79
N LEU A 4 2.06 6.84 20.98
CA LEU A 4 1.69 5.96 19.88
C LEU A 4 2.76 6.06 18.80
N PRO A 5 3.33 4.93 18.33
CA PRO A 5 4.33 4.97 17.29
C PRO A 5 3.73 5.57 16.01
N THR A 6 4.43 6.55 15.43
CA THR A 6 4.07 7.10 14.13
C THR A 6 4.21 6.00 13.07
N PRO A 7 3.16 5.71 12.27
CA PRO A 7 3.24 4.68 11.25
C PRO A 7 4.20 5.09 10.12
N LEU A 8 4.94 4.12 9.58
CA LEU A 8 5.72 4.28 8.35
C LEU A 8 4.77 4.20 7.14
N VAL A 9 4.83 5.19 6.26
CA VAL A 9 4.05 5.23 5.02
C VAL A 9 4.99 5.05 3.83
N ILE A 10 4.68 4.12 2.94
CA ILE A 10 5.44 3.84 1.72
C ILE A 10 4.51 4.01 0.52
N GLY A 11 4.84 4.95 -0.37
CA GLY A 11 4.16 5.13 -1.65
C GLY A 11 4.84 4.31 -2.74
N ILE A 12 4.05 3.54 -3.52
CA ILE A 12 4.54 2.75 -4.64
C ILE A 12 3.91 3.30 -5.93
N ALA A 13 4.72 3.92 -6.78
CA ALA A 13 4.28 4.57 -8.02
C ALA A 13 4.90 3.90 -9.26
N GLY A 14 4.37 4.22 -10.45
CA GLY A 14 4.83 3.69 -11.74
C GLY A 14 3.71 3.41 -12.74
N GLY A 15 4.04 3.29 -14.02
CA GLY A 15 3.08 3.01 -15.10
C GLY A 15 2.47 1.60 -15.04
N THR A 16 1.45 1.34 -15.87
CA THR A 16 0.86 0.00 -16.02
C THR A 16 1.93 -1.02 -16.44
N GLY A 17 1.91 -2.23 -15.88
CA GLY A 17 2.89 -3.28 -16.18
C GLY A 17 4.25 -3.14 -15.49
N SER A 18 4.52 -2.08 -14.72
CA SER A 18 5.82 -1.87 -14.06
C SER A 18 6.10 -2.77 -12.84
N GLY A 19 5.20 -3.70 -12.52
CA GLY A 19 5.37 -4.64 -11.40
C GLY A 19 4.98 -4.12 -10.00
N LYS A 20 4.27 -2.98 -9.88
CA LYS A 20 3.83 -2.43 -8.59
C LYS A 20 3.10 -3.45 -7.70
N THR A 21 2.14 -4.17 -8.28
CA THR A 21 1.36 -5.19 -7.58
C THR A 21 2.24 -6.31 -7.04
N THR A 22 3.25 -6.73 -7.81
CA THR A 22 4.24 -7.75 -7.39
C THR A 22 5.07 -7.28 -6.20
N VAL A 23 5.51 -6.02 -6.21
CA VAL A 23 6.25 -5.42 -5.08
C VAL A 23 5.38 -5.36 -3.83
N VAL A 24 4.15 -4.85 -3.96
CA VAL A 24 3.17 -4.79 -2.86
C VAL A 24 2.94 -6.18 -2.26
N ASP A 25 2.64 -7.18 -3.09
CA ASP A 25 2.37 -8.54 -2.62
C ASP A 25 3.58 -9.17 -1.92
N THR A 26 4.79 -8.91 -2.42
CA THR A 26 6.04 -9.36 -1.78
C THR A 26 6.23 -8.73 -0.41
N ILE A 27 5.95 -7.43 -0.27
CA ILE A 27 6.01 -6.72 1.02
C ILE A 27 4.96 -7.28 1.98
N LEU A 28 3.72 -7.47 1.53
CA LEU A 28 2.63 -8.03 2.33
C LEU A 28 2.95 -9.43 2.85
N LYS A 29 3.56 -10.28 2.01
CA LYS A 29 3.99 -11.63 2.40
C LYS A 29 5.12 -11.61 3.43
N ARG A 30 6.11 -10.73 3.28
CA ARG A 30 7.26 -10.63 4.19
C ARG A 30 6.92 -9.97 5.54
N VAL A 31 6.12 -8.91 5.52
CA VAL A 31 5.70 -8.19 6.73
C VAL A 31 4.56 -8.91 7.42
N GLY A 32 3.69 -9.61 6.69
CA GLY A 32 2.50 -10.26 7.22
C GLY A 32 1.33 -9.29 7.33
N ARG A 33 0.16 -9.74 6.88
CA ARG A 33 -1.03 -8.90 6.66
C ARG A 33 -1.62 -8.27 7.92
N GLY A 34 -1.32 -8.81 9.11
CA GLY A 34 -1.77 -8.26 10.39
C GLY A 34 -0.97 -7.05 10.89
N ARG A 35 0.14 -6.70 10.23
CA ARG A 35 1.04 -5.62 10.65
C ARG A 35 1.07 -4.41 9.70
N ILE A 36 0.35 -4.48 8.58
CA ILE A 36 0.37 -3.45 7.54
C ILE A 36 -1.02 -3.32 6.89
N ALA A 37 -1.42 -2.07 6.65
CA ALA A 37 -2.58 -1.76 5.82
C ALA A 37 -2.12 -1.48 4.38
N CYS A 38 -2.84 -1.99 3.39
CA CYS A 38 -2.60 -1.70 1.98
C CYS A 38 -3.77 -0.89 1.42
N LEU A 39 -3.46 0.26 0.83
CA LEU A 39 -4.44 1.18 0.24
C LEU A 39 -4.16 1.30 -1.26
N PRO A 40 -4.84 0.51 -2.11
CA PRO A 40 -4.70 0.61 -3.55
C PRO A 40 -5.38 1.89 -4.05
N HIS A 41 -4.62 2.78 -4.69
CA HIS A 41 -5.11 4.12 -5.05
C HIS A 41 -6.12 4.10 -6.21
N ASP A 42 -6.09 3.06 -7.04
CA ASP A 42 -7.04 2.83 -8.13
C ASP A 42 -8.47 2.54 -7.63
N ALA A 43 -8.62 1.95 -6.43
CA ALA A 43 -9.92 1.76 -5.79
C ALA A 43 -10.63 3.07 -5.39
N TYR A 44 -9.92 4.20 -5.45
CA TYR A 44 -10.43 5.53 -5.11
C TYR A 44 -10.58 6.44 -6.33
N TYR A 45 -10.45 5.91 -7.55
CA TYR A 45 -10.87 6.67 -8.72
C TYR A 45 -12.32 7.08 -8.54
N ARG A 46 -12.57 8.40 -8.50
CA ARG A 46 -13.92 8.93 -8.62
C ARG A 46 -14.40 8.53 -10.00
N ASP A 47 -15.55 7.87 -10.09
CA ASP A 47 -16.19 7.65 -11.37
C ASP A 47 -16.48 9.04 -11.97
N LEU A 48 -15.76 9.36 -13.05
CA LEU A 48 -15.87 10.65 -13.74
C LEU A 48 -16.87 10.57 -14.90
N SER A 49 -17.71 9.53 -14.91
CA SER A 49 -18.82 9.33 -15.83
C SER A 49 -19.82 10.48 -15.81
#